data_AF-A0A6V8QYH4-F1
#
_entry.id   AF-A0A6V8QYH4-F1
#
_cell.length_a   1.000
_cell.length_b   1.000
_cell.length_c   1.000
_cell.angle_alpha   90.00
_cell.angle_beta   90.00
_cell.angle_gamma   90.00
#
_symmetry.space_group_name_H-M   'P 1'
#
loop_
_entity.id
_entity.type
_entity.pdbx_description
1 polymer ?
#
loop_
_entity_poly.entity_id
_entity_poly.type
_entity_poly.pdbx_seq_one_letter_code
_entity_poly.pdbx_strand_id
1 'polypeptide(L)'
;MWGWFGGGAAAQKKKDSAKNAILGLRAQLDMLQKREKHIMNQIEEQDQIARKNVNTNKTVAKAALRRKKTQEGTLDKTIAQIATLEAQINSIESANINRETLAVMEKSSEAIKAIHQGLTPEKVDEIMEKINEQNALSDEIVNVITQNPIGEQFDDGELEDELERMQQEHLDEQMLNTGQVPIADAVHKMPTPSNADPISSKKVAVEDDEEAELLKLQAEMAM
;
A
#
# COMPACT_ATOMS: atom_id res chain seq x y z
N MET A 1 30.49 23.71 37.15
CA MET A 1 30.70 22.69 36.10
C MET A 1 29.86 21.47 36.43
N TRP A 2 28.68 21.33 35.83
CA TRP A 2 27.79 20.18 36.02
C TRP A 2 27.63 19.43 34.69
N GLY A 3 28.13 18.19 34.69
CA GLY A 3 27.83 17.04 33.84
C GLY A 3 27.32 17.22 32.41
N TRP A 4 28.23 17.22 31.43
CA TRP A 4 27.90 17.03 30.00
C TRP A 4 28.14 15.59 29.48
N PHE A 5 28.50 14.63 30.35
CA PHE A 5 28.88 13.27 29.95
C PHE A 5 27.78 12.20 30.10
N GLY A 6 26.50 12.58 30.13
CA GLY A 6 25.36 11.67 30.36
C GLY A 6 24.51 11.27 29.14
N GLY A 7 24.65 11.98 28.01
CA GLY A 7 23.73 11.84 26.88
C GLY A 7 23.82 10.51 26.12
N GLY A 8 25.04 9.97 25.96
CA GLY A 8 25.28 8.72 25.21
C GLY A 8 24.64 7.50 25.87
N ALA A 9 24.83 7.31 27.18
CA ALA A 9 24.29 6.17 27.91
C ALA A 9 22.76 6.17 28.01
N ALA A 10 22.13 7.36 28.13
CA ALA A 10 20.67 7.49 28.18
C ALA A 10 20.01 7.24 26.81
N ALA A 11 20.64 7.71 25.72
CA ALA A 11 20.18 7.46 24.36
C ALA A 11 20.34 5.97 23.98
N GLN A 12 21.43 5.33 24.40
CA GLN A 12 21.68 3.91 24.18
C GLN A 12 20.68 3.04 24.97
N LYS A 13 20.44 3.36 26.26
CA LYS A 13 19.38 2.72 27.06
C LYS A 13 17.98 2.84 26.43
N LYS A 14 17.64 3.98 25.84
CA LYS A 14 16.35 4.17 25.13
C LYS A 14 16.25 3.35 23.85
N LYS A 15 17.34 3.25 23.08
CA LYS A 15 17.40 2.41 21.86
C LYS A 15 17.29 0.92 22.21
N ASP A 16 17.94 0.50 23.29
CA ASP A 16 17.85 -0.86 23.81
C ASP A 16 16.46 -1.15 24.39
N SER A 17 15.80 -0.18 25.04
CA SER A 17 14.43 -0.35 25.53
C SER A 17 13.41 -0.51 24.41
N ALA A 18 13.55 0.23 23.30
CA ALA A 18 12.65 0.11 22.15
C ALA A 18 12.79 -1.26 21.46
N LYS A 19 14.03 -1.73 21.26
CA LYS A 19 14.29 -3.07 20.70
C LYS A 19 13.74 -4.17 21.59
N ASN A 20 13.97 -4.09 22.91
CA ASN A 20 13.45 -5.08 23.87
C ASN A 20 11.92 -5.08 23.91
N ALA A 21 11.28 -3.91 23.81
CA ALA A 21 9.83 -3.80 23.72
C ALA A 21 9.30 -4.47 22.44
N ILE A 22 9.90 -4.19 21.28
CA ILE A 22 9.53 -4.83 20.01
C ILE A 22 9.69 -6.35 20.07
N LEU A 23 10.79 -6.85 20.65
CA LEU A 23 10.99 -8.29 20.82
C LEU A 23 9.92 -8.93 21.71
N GLY A 24 9.56 -8.28 22.82
CA GLY A 24 8.47 -8.73 23.69
C GLY A 24 7.11 -8.74 22.98
N LEU A 25 6.79 -7.69 22.23
CA LEU A 25 5.55 -7.60 21.46
C LEU A 25 5.49 -8.68 20.37
N ARG A 26 6.59 -8.94 19.66
CA ARG A 26 6.66 -10.00 18.64
C ARG A 26 6.54 -11.40 19.24
N ALA A 27 7.12 -11.64 20.42
CA ALA A 27 6.93 -12.90 21.13
C ALA A 27 5.47 -13.10 21.54
N GLN A 28 4.80 -12.05 22.02
CA GLN A 28 3.38 -12.10 22.35
C GLN A 28 2.51 -12.31 21.11
N LEU A 29 2.87 -11.69 19.97
CA LEU A 29 2.20 -11.86 18.68
C LEU A 29 2.25 -13.33 18.22
N ASP A 30 3.43 -13.95 18.25
CA ASP A 30 3.60 -15.38 17.93
C ASP A 30 2.73 -16.29 18.82
N MET A 31 2.66 -15.97 20.12
CA MET A 31 1.78 -16.70 21.04
C MET A 31 0.28 -16.53 20.70
N LEU A 32 -0.14 -15.33 20.30
CA LEU A 32 -1.52 -15.09 19.88
C LEU A 32 -1.86 -15.77 18.54
N GLN A 33 -0.94 -15.80 17.58
CA GLN A 33 -1.12 -16.52 16.30
C GLN A 33 -1.22 -18.04 16.53
N LYS A 34 -0.41 -18.60 17.43
CA LYS A 34 -0.54 -20.01 17.84
C LYS A 34 -1.90 -20.28 18.50
N ARG A 35 -2.36 -19.35 19.35
CA ARG A 35 -3.69 -19.43 19.98
C ARG A 35 -4.81 -19.34 18.95
N GLU A 36 -4.71 -18.44 17.98
CA GLU A 36 -5.65 -18.30 16.86
C GLU A 36 -5.81 -19.63 16.14
N LYS A 37 -4.70 -20.22 15.67
CA LYS A 37 -4.71 -21.52 15.00
C LYS A 37 -5.33 -22.62 15.86
N HIS A 38 -5.03 -22.63 17.17
CA HIS A 38 -5.63 -23.59 18.08
C HIS A 38 -7.15 -23.43 18.18
N ILE A 39 -7.65 -22.20 18.30
CA ILE A 39 -9.09 -21.92 18.35
C ILE A 39 -9.77 -22.29 17.03
N MET A 40 -9.15 -22.00 15.88
CA MET A 40 -9.67 -22.42 14.57
C MET A 40 -9.85 -23.94 14.47
N ASN A 41 -8.86 -24.71 14.92
CA ASN A 41 -8.97 -26.18 14.96
C ASN A 41 -10.13 -26.63 15.86
N GLN A 42 -10.33 -25.98 17.01
CA GLN A 42 -11.45 -26.32 17.89
C GLN A 42 -12.81 -25.98 17.26
N ILE A 43 -12.91 -24.85 16.55
CA ILE A 43 -14.13 -24.46 15.80
C ILE A 43 -14.46 -25.53 14.77
N GLU A 44 -13.46 -25.99 14.01
CA GLU A 44 -13.63 -27.04 13.01
C GLU A 44 -14.09 -28.36 13.65
N GLU A 45 -13.47 -28.76 14.76
CA GLU A 45 -13.87 -29.95 15.52
C GLU A 45 -15.34 -29.88 15.95
N GLN A 46 -15.78 -28.75 16.52
CA GLN A 46 -17.18 -28.57 16.93
C GLN A 46 -18.14 -28.56 15.73
N ASP A 47 -17.72 -28.00 14.59
CA ASP A 47 -18.51 -28.02 13.35
C ASP A 47 -18.70 -29.47 12.85
N GLN A 48 -17.63 -30.26 12.86
CA GLN A 48 -17.68 -31.68 12.49
C GLN A 48 -18.59 -32.48 13.43
N ILE A 49 -18.50 -32.26 14.75
CA ILE A 49 -19.38 -32.92 15.73
C ILE A 49 -20.85 -32.53 15.48
N ALA A 50 -21.12 -31.25 15.21
CA ALA A 50 -22.48 -30.79 14.91
C ALA A 50 -23.04 -31.45 13.65
N ARG A 51 -22.27 -31.51 12.56
CA ARG A 51 -22.66 -32.16 11.30
C ARG A 51 -22.92 -33.65 11.47
N LYS A 52 -22.06 -34.36 12.20
CA LYS A 52 -22.24 -35.81 12.46
C LYS A 52 -23.50 -36.12 13.24
N ASN A 53 -23.96 -35.21 14.10
CA ASN A 53 -25.08 -35.46 15.02
C ASN A 53 -26.39 -34.76 14.60
N VAL A 54 -26.42 -34.00 13.51
CA VAL A 54 -27.56 -33.15 13.14
C VAL A 54 -28.86 -33.94 12.93
N ASN A 55 -28.76 -35.14 12.35
CA ASN A 55 -29.90 -36.01 12.04
C ASN A 55 -30.16 -37.09 13.10
N THR A 56 -29.19 -37.36 13.98
CA THR A 56 -29.23 -38.49 14.92
C THR A 56 -29.40 -38.05 16.37
N ASN A 57 -28.71 -36.99 16.79
CA ASN A 57 -28.74 -36.49 18.15
C ASN A 57 -28.72 -34.96 18.19
N LYS A 58 -29.91 -34.38 18.07
CA LYS A 58 -30.13 -32.92 18.02
C LYS A 58 -29.61 -32.19 19.27
N THR A 59 -29.60 -32.83 20.44
CA THR A 59 -29.09 -32.23 21.68
C THR A 59 -27.57 -32.05 21.62
N VAL A 60 -26.85 -33.08 21.18
CA VAL A 60 -25.38 -33.02 20.98
C VAL A 60 -25.03 -32.00 19.89
N ALA A 61 -25.76 -32.01 18.77
CA ALA A 61 -25.53 -31.05 17.69
C ALA A 61 -25.71 -29.59 18.15
N LYS A 62 -26.78 -29.29 18.91
CA LYS A 62 -26.99 -27.96 19.48
C LYS A 62 -25.90 -27.56 20.48
N ALA A 63 -25.43 -28.48 21.32
CA ALA A 63 -24.35 -28.20 22.26
C ALA A 63 -23.04 -27.89 21.54
N ALA A 64 -22.70 -28.64 20.49
CA ALA A 64 -21.53 -28.40 19.66
C ALA A 64 -21.60 -27.03 18.96
N LEU A 65 -22.74 -26.67 18.36
CA LEU A 65 -22.94 -25.35 17.75
C LEU A 65 -22.79 -24.19 18.75
N ARG A 66 -23.25 -24.36 20.00
CA ARG A 66 -23.05 -23.35 21.05
C ARG A 66 -21.56 -23.16 21.36
N ARG A 67 -20.81 -24.25 21.53
CA ARG A 67 -19.36 -24.21 21.77
C ARG A 67 -18.62 -23.57 20.60
N LYS A 68 -18.96 -23.97 19.37
CA LYS A 68 -18.45 -23.36 18.14
C LYS A 68 -18.64 -21.84 18.18
N LYS A 69 -19.86 -21.36 18.48
CA LYS A 69 -20.15 -19.93 18.52
C LYS A 69 -19.36 -19.18 19.59
N THR A 70 -19.15 -19.77 20.77
CA THR A 70 -18.29 -19.20 21.81
C THR A 70 -16.83 -19.10 21.37
N GLN A 71 -16.33 -20.12 20.66
CA GLN A 71 -14.97 -20.14 20.13
C GLN A 71 -14.79 -19.12 19.00
N GLU A 72 -15.75 -18.96 18.09
CA GLU A 72 -15.78 -17.89 17.09
C GLU A 72 -15.63 -16.51 17.75
N GLY A 73 -16.43 -16.22 18.80
CA GLY A 73 -16.28 -14.94 19.52
C GLY A 73 -14.95 -14.78 20.27
N THR A 74 -14.27 -15.89 20.59
CA THR A 74 -12.92 -15.85 21.17
C THR A 74 -11.85 -15.65 20.09
N LEU A 75 -12.06 -16.21 18.91
CA LEU A 75 -11.23 -15.99 17.73
C LEU A 75 -11.25 -14.51 17.33
N ASP A 76 -12.43 -13.91 17.24
CA ASP A 76 -12.60 -12.48 16.90
C ASP A 76 -11.80 -11.58 17.86
N LYS A 77 -11.88 -11.87 19.17
CA LYS A 77 -11.10 -11.15 20.19
C LYS A 77 -9.60 -11.35 20.02
N THR A 78 -9.18 -12.57 19.67
CA THR A 78 -7.76 -12.89 19.46
C THR A 78 -7.22 -12.14 18.23
N ILE A 79 -7.97 -12.10 17.13
CA ILE A 79 -7.63 -11.34 15.93
C ILE A 79 -7.54 -9.84 16.23
N ALA A 80 -8.49 -9.29 17.00
CA ALA A 80 -8.43 -7.90 17.42
C ALA A 80 -7.18 -7.59 18.28
N GLN A 81 -6.78 -8.52 19.15
CA GLN A 81 -5.55 -8.39 19.94
C GLN A 81 -4.29 -8.43 19.07
N ILE A 82 -4.24 -9.33 18.08
CA ILE A 82 -3.16 -9.42 17.08
C ILE A 82 -3.01 -8.08 16.36
N ALA A 83 -4.09 -7.55 15.78
CA ALA A 83 -4.08 -6.28 15.06
C ALA A 83 -3.62 -5.11 15.95
N THR A 84 -4.03 -5.11 17.23
CA THR A 84 -3.58 -4.09 18.19
C THR A 84 -2.07 -4.17 18.44
N LEU A 85 -1.50 -5.37 18.59
CA LEU A 85 -0.05 -5.53 18.79
C LEU A 85 0.74 -5.14 17.54
N GLU A 86 0.27 -5.50 16.35
CA GLU A 86 0.90 -5.11 15.09
C GLU A 86 0.94 -3.58 14.94
N ALA A 87 -0.18 -2.90 15.22
CA ALA A 87 -0.23 -1.44 15.23
C ALA A 87 0.75 -0.83 16.25
N GLN A 88 0.91 -1.44 17.43
CA GLN A 88 1.87 -0.98 18.44
C GLN A 88 3.32 -1.16 17.99
N ILE A 89 3.65 -2.30 17.37
CA ILE A 89 4.99 -2.55 16.80
C ILE A 89 5.31 -1.47 15.76
N ASN A 90 4.41 -1.25 14.80
CA ASN A 90 4.58 -0.24 13.75
C ASN A 90 4.75 1.17 14.31
N SER A 91 4.00 1.51 15.37
CA SER A 91 4.10 2.81 16.05
C SER A 91 5.46 3.01 16.72
N ILE A 92 5.99 1.98 17.39
CA ILE A 92 7.33 2.05 18.02
C ILE A 92 8.42 2.15 16.96
N GLU A 93 8.31 1.38 15.87
CA GLU A 93 9.27 1.43 14.76
C GLU A 93 9.27 2.82 14.10
N SER A 94 8.08 3.38 13.83
CA SER A 94 7.93 4.75 13.30
C SER A 94 8.50 5.80 14.25
N ALA A 95 8.24 5.69 15.55
CA ALA A 95 8.79 6.60 16.55
C ALA A 95 10.32 6.56 16.61
N ASN A 96 10.92 5.37 16.40
CA ASN A 96 12.37 5.22 16.36
C ASN A 96 12.98 5.86 15.10
N ILE A 97 12.34 5.70 13.93
CA ILE A 97 12.73 6.38 12.69
C ILE A 97 12.63 7.90 12.86
N ASN A 98 11.50 8.40 13.36
CA ASN A 98 11.30 9.83 13.59
C ASN A 98 12.37 10.42 14.52
N ARG A 99 12.74 9.69 15.58
CA ARG A 99 13.82 10.08 16.49
C ARG A 99 15.17 10.17 15.75
N GLU A 100 15.47 9.22 14.88
CA GLU A 100 16.71 9.21 14.10
C GLU A 100 16.76 10.37 13.10
N THR A 101 15.66 10.63 12.39
CA THR A 101 15.51 11.79 11.52
C THR A 101 15.74 13.10 12.28
N LEU A 102 15.13 13.26 13.45
CA LEU A 102 15.33 14.45 14.29
C LEU A 102 16.79 14.62 14.72
N ALA A 103 17.49 13.53 15.07
CA ALA A 103 18.90 13.58 15.43
C ALA A 103 19.79 13.98 14.24
N VAL A 104 19.43 13.59 13.01
CA VAL A 104 20.12 14.03 11.78
C VAL A 104 19.85 15.51 11.51
N MET A 105 18.60 15.96 11.67
CA MET A 105 18.23 17.37 11.51
C MET A 105 18.96 18.27 12.53
N GLU A 106 19.13 17.82 13.77
CA GLU A 106 19.89 18.54 14.80
C GLU A 106 21.35 18.74 14.37
N LYS A 107 22.02 17.68 13.90
CA LYS A 107 23.39 17.77 13.36
C LYS A 107 23.49 18.66 12.13
N SER A 108 22.50 18.60 11.24
CA SER A 108 22.43 19.46 10.05
C SER A 108 22.31 20.93 10.44
N SER A 109 21.44 21.25 11.41
CA SER A 109 21.30 22.60 11.95
C SER A 109 22.60 23.11 12.57
N GLU A 110 23.33 22.28 13.32
CA GLU A 110 24.65 22.62 13.86
C GLU A 110 25.68 22.91 12.75
N ALA A 111 25.71 22.10 11.69
CA ALA A 111 26.59 22.31 10.54
C ALA A 111 26.27 23.61 9.79
N ILE A 112 24.99 23.89 9.55
CA ILE A 112 24.53 25.15 8.95
C ILE A 112 24.96 26.33 9.84
N LYS A 113 24.76 26.22 11.16
CA LYS A 113 25.18 27.26 12.10
C LYS A 113 26.69 27.49 12.06
N ALA A 114 27.50 26.44 11.91
CA ALA A 114 28.95 26.56 11.78
C ALA A 114 29.37 27.24 10.46
N ILE A 115 28.71 26.90 9.33
CA ILE A 115 28.92 27.59 8.04
C ILE A 115 28.60 29.08 8.19
N HIS A 116 27.47 29.41 8.83
CA HIS A 116 27.01 30.79 8.99
C HIS A 116 27.77 31.58 10.07
N GLN A 117 28.35 30.92 11.08
CA GLN A 117 29.19 31.58 12.09
C GLN A 117 30.43 32.24 11.50
N GLY A 118 30.88 31.78 10.33
CA GLY A 118 31.96 32.41 9.57
C GLY A 118 31.52 33.61 8.72
N LEU A 119 30.21 33.79 8.48
CA LEU A 119 29.62 34.85 7.65
C LEU A 119 29.11 35.99 8.56
N THR A 120 30.03 36.73 9.19
CA THR A 120 29.66 37.99 9.84
C THR A 120 29.60 39.12 8.81
N PRO A 121 28.79 40.18 9.02
CA PRO A 121 28.74 41.33 8.10
C PRO A 121 30.13 41.87 7.77
N GLU A 122 31.00 41.94 8.78
CA GLU A 122 32.38 42.43 8.62
C GLU A 122 33.24 41.51 7.73
N LYS A 123 33.03 40.19 7.82
CA LYS A 123 33.70 39.23 6.92
C LYS A 123 33.10 39.24 5.52
N VAL A 124 31.80 39.51 5.39
CA VAL A 124 31.18 39.71 4.08
C VAL A 124 31.76 40.97 3.43
N ASP A 125 31.92 42.07 4.16
CA ASP A 125 32.57 43.28 3.68
C ASP A 125 34.05 43.04 3.29
N GLU A 126 34.82 42.33 4.14
CA GLU A 126 36.22 41.95 3.84
C GLU A 126 36.32 41.02 2.60
N ILE A 127 35.36 40.11 2.42
CA ILE A 127 35.27 39.25 1.25
C ILE A 127 34.89 40.06 0.01
N MET A 128 33.94 41.00 0.12
CA MET A 128 33.54 41.89 -0.99
C MET A 128 34.67 42.83 -1.39
N GLU A 129 35.47 43.30 -0.44
CA GLU A 129 36.67 44.11 -0.71
C GLU A 129 37.75 43.28 -1.41
N LYS A 130 38.04 42.06 -0.94
CA LYS A 130 38.94 41.11 -1.63
C LYS A 130 38.44 40.67 -2.99
N ILE A 131 37.12 40.52 -3.16
CA ILE A 131 36.48 40.22 -4.45
C ILE A 131 36.61 41.42 -5.38
N ASN A 132 36.47 42.67 -4.92
CA ASN A 132 36.70 43.85 -5.76
C ASN A 132 38.18 44.01 -6.14
N GLU A 133 39.13 43.70 -5.24
CA GLU A 133 40.56 43.63 -5.57
C GLU A 133 40.89 42.49 -6.55
N GLN A 134 40.27 41.31 -6.40
CA GLN A 134 40.42 40.20 -7.34
C GLN A 134 39.67 40.42 -8.66
N ASN A 135 38.54 41.13 -8.67
CA ASN A 135 37.81 41.51 -9.88
C ASN A 135 38.60 42.56 -10.66
N ALA A 136 39.32 43.47 -10.01
CA ALA A 136 40.28 44.33 -10.70
C ALA A 136 41.41 43.52 -11.41
N LEU A 137 41.70 42.29 -10.95
CA LEU A 137 42.61 41.35 -11.59
C LEU A 137 41.90 40.40 -12.59
N SER A 138 40.58 40.21 -12.44
CA SER A 138 39.77 39.27 -13.23
C SER A 138 38.90 39.96 -14.28
N ASP A 139 38.77 41.28 -14.31
CA ASP A 139 38.08 42.04 -15.37
C ASP A 139 38.73 41.82 -16.75
N GLU A 140 40.01 41.40 -16.77
CA GLU A 140 40.71 40.96 -17.97
C GLU A 140 40.33 39.52 -18.41
N ILE A 141 39.86 38.67 -17.48
CA ILE A 141 39.47 37.27 -17.72
C ILE A 141 37.96 37.12 -17.91
N VAL A 142 37.15 37.84 -17.13
CA VAL A 142 35.68 37.78 -17.17
C VAL A 142 35.18 38.31 -18.51
N ASN A 143 35.77 39.36 -19.09
CA ASN A 143 35.41 39.83 -20.44
C ASN A 143 35.67 38.78 -21.55
N VAL A 144 36.53 37.79 -21.30
CA VAL A 144 36.80 36.68 -22.22
C VAL A 144 35.87 35.49 -21.96
N ILE A 145 35.42 35.28 -20.72
CA ILE A 145 34.54 34.16 -20.33
C ILE A 145 33.05 34.49 -20.50
N THR A 146 32.62 35.74 -20.30
CA THR A 146 31.20 36.16 -20.45
C THR A 146 30.72 36.30 -21.89
N GLN A 147 31.59 36.12 -22.89
CA GLN A 147 31.14 36.00 -24.29
C GLN A 147 30.47 34.66 -24.62
N ASN A 148 30.44 33.70 -23.70
CA ASN A 148 29.72 32.44 -23.90
C ASN A 148 28.76 32.15 -22.74
N PRO A 149 27.44 32.38 -22.90
CA PRO A 149 26.47 31.93 -21.91
C PRO A 149 26.40 30.40 -21.96
N ILE A 150 27.06 29.74 -21.00
CA ILE A 150 26.81 28.32 -20.72
C ILE A 150 25.52 28.26 -19.91
N GLY A 151 24.44 28.05 -20.64
CA GLY A 151 23.15 27.64 -20.14
C GLY A 151 22.34 27.25 -21.36
N GLU A 152 22.22 25.95 -21.64
CA GLU A 152 21.14 25.46 -22.47
C GLU A 152 19.84 25.97 -21.84
N GLN A 153 19.23 26.96 -22.47
CA GLN A 153 17.83 27.24 -22.21
C GLN A 153 17.09 26.07 -22.82
N PHE A 154 16.58 25.19 -21.97
CA PHE A 154 15.66 24.14 -22.41
C PHE A 154 14.55 24.81 -23.22
N ASP A 155 14.37 24.37 -24.46
CA ASP A 155 13.28 24.83 -25.30
C ASP A 155 12.00 24.26 -24.69
N ASP A 156 11.09 25.15 -24.27
CA ASP A 156 9.78 24.74 -23.73
C ASP A 156 9.03 23.82 -24.72
N GLY A 157 9.31 23.91 -26.03
CA GLY A 157 8.77 22.99 -27.03
C GLY A 157 9.23 21.54 -26.89
N GLU A 158 10.49 21.29 -26.54
CA GLU A 158 11.00 19.91 -26.32
C GLU A 158 10.38 19.29 -25.06
N LEU A 159 10.09 20.11 -24.05
CA LEU A 159 9.42 19.68 -22.82
C LEU A 159 7.94 19.35 -23.05
N GLU A 160 7.25 20.11 -23.91
CA GLU A 160 5.85 19.87 -24.28
C GLU A 160 5.70 18.57 -25.08
N ASP A 161 6.60 18.30 -26.04
CA ASP A 161 6.61 17.07 -26.84
C ASP A 161 6.85 15.82 -25.95
N GLU A 162 7.75 15.91 -24.98
CA GLU A 162 8.02 14.82 -24.02
C GLU A 162 6.82 14.59 -23.08
N LEU A 163 6.12 15.66 -22.69
CA LEU A 163 4.89 15.57 -21.89
C LEU A 163 3.76 14.89 -22.67
N GLU A 164 3.58 15.21 -23.96
CA GLU A 164 2.57 14.60 -24.81
C GLU A 164 2.84 13.10 -25.00
N ARG A 165 4.10 12.70 -25.17
CA ARG A 165 4.48 11.27 -25.25
C ARG A 165 4.12 10.50 -23.98
N MET A 166 4.44 11.05 -22.80
CA MET A 166 4.10 10.42 -21.52
C MET A 166 2.58 10.27 -21.31
N GLN A 167 1.77 11.22 -21.78
CA GLN A 167 0.31 11.14 -21.68
C GLN A 167 -0.26 10.03 -22.58
N GLN A 168 0.27 9.88 -23.78
CA GLN A 168 -0.16 8.85 -24.73
C GLN A 168 0.17 7.43 -24.21
N GLU A 169 1.38 7.23 -23.67
CA GLU A 169 1.80 5.96 -23.07
C GLU A 169 0.85 5.55 -21.91
N HIS A 170 0.44 6.50 -21.07
CA HIS A 170 -0.50 6.25 -19.96
C HIS A 170 -1.92 5.90 -20.43
N LEU A 171 -2.38 6.46 -21.55
CA LEU A 171 -3.68 6.11 -22.14
C LEU A 171 -3.65 4.70 -22.74
N ASP A 172 -2.58 4.35 -23.45
CA ASP A 172 -2.41 3.02 -24.03
C ASP A 172 -2.34 1.93 -22.94
N GLU A 173 -1.65 2.19 -21.83
CA GLU A 173 -1.63 1.30 -20.66
C GLU A 173 -3.02 1.10 -20.04
N GLN A 174 -3.85 2.15 -19.98
CA GLN A 174 -5.22 2.02 -19.49
C GLN A 174 -6.11 1.20 -20.43
N MET A 175 -5.95 1.37 -21.75
CA MET A 175 -6.71 0.60 -22.74
C MET A 175 -6.33 -0.89 -22.74
N LEU A 176 -5.06 -1.21 -22.53
CA LEU A 176 -4.57 -2.59 -22.37
C LEU A 176 -5.13 -3.27 -21.10
N ASN A 177 -5.43 -2.48 -20.05
CA ASN A 177 -6.02 -2.97 -18.80
C ASN A 177 -7.56 -3.11 -18.84
N THR A 178 -8.25 -2.52 -19.83
CA THR A 178 -9.68 -2.81 -20.05
C THR A 178 -9.84 -4.11 -20.84
N GLY A 179 -9.82 -5.21 -20.09
CA GLY A 179 -9.70 -6.58 -20.56
C GLY A 179 -10.74 -7.05 -21.58
N GLN A 180 -10.27 -8.02 -22.35
CA GLN A 180 -10.97 -8.89 -23.30
C GLN A 180 -12.30 -9.42 -22.74
N VAL A 181 -13.38 -9.27 -23.50
CA VAL A 181 -14.63 -9.99 -23.27
C VAL A 181 -14.42 -11.46 -23.67
N PRO A 182 -14.60 -12.46 -22.79
CA PRO A 182 -14.39 -13.86 -23.16
C PRO A 182 -15.58 -14.39 -23.97
N ILE A 183 -15.35 -14.68 -25.25
CA ILE A 183 -16.22 -15.54 -26.07
C ILE A 183 -15.54 -16.90 -26.15
N ALA A 184 -15.87 -17.78 -25.21
CA ALA A 184 -15.61 -19.22 -25.25
C ALA A 184 -16.85 -19.85 -24.58
N ASP A 185 -17.54 -20.88 -25.06
CA ASP A 185 -17.13 -22.04 -25.82
C ASP A 185 -18.44 -22.72 -26.27
N ALA A 186 -18.82 -22.59 -27.55
CA ALA A 186 -20.09 -23.08 -28.08
C ALA A 186 -19.91 -23.97 -29.31
N VAL A 187 -18.91 -24.85 -29.31
CA VAL A 187 -18.81 -25.89 -30.34
C VAL A 187 -18.16 -27.12 -29.73
N HIS A 188 -18.93 -28.02 -29.11
CA HIS A 188 -18.69 -29.47 -29.07
C HIS A 188 -19.73 -30.17 -28.19
N LYS A 189 -20.83 -30.65 -28.80
CA LYS A 189 -21.61 -31.85 -28.42
C LYS A 189 -22.86 -31.94 -29.30
N MET A 190 -22.72 -32.56 -30.48
CA MET A 190 -23.89 -33.13 -31.17
C MET A 190 -23.85 -34.65 -31.01
N PRO A 191 -24.84 -35.28 -30.34
CA PRO A 191 -25.11 -36.69 -30.49
C PRO A 191 -26.06 -36.90 -31.68
N THR A 192 -25.72 -37.89 -32.51
CA THR A 192 -26.54 -38.42 -33.62
C THR A 192 -27.93 -38.86 -33.14
N PRO A 193 -29.03 -38.52 -33.83
CA PRO A 193 -30.36 -38.98 -33.46
C PRO A 193 -30.67 -40.37 -34.05
N SER A 194 -30.93 -41.34 -33.18
CA SER A 194 -31.60 -42.60 -33.51
C SER A 194 -33.06 -42.55 -33.07
N ASN A 195 -33.95 -42.95 -33.98
CA ASN A 195 -35.42 -42.96 -33.92
C ASN A 195 -36.04 -43.46 -32.59
N ALA A 196 -37.01 -42.71 -32.04
CA ALA A 196 -38.28 -43.19 -31.48
C ALA A 196 -39.17 -42.01 -30.96
N ASP A 197 -40.48 -42.23 -31.01
CA ASP A 197 -41.64 -41.31 -30.93
C ASP A 197 -41.87 -40.47 -29.64
N PRO A 198 -42.80 -39.48 -29.65
CA PRO A 198 -42.74 -38.28 -28.81
C PRO A 198 -43.59 -38.35 -27.53
N ILE A 199 -43.12 -37.74 -26.44
CA ILE A 199 -43.94 -37.43 -25.27
C ILE A 199 -43.65 -36.00 -24.77
N SER A 200 -44.76 -35.26 -24.68
CA SER A 200 -44.97 -33.87 -24.27
C SER A 200 -44.39 -33.46 -22.91
N SER A 201 -43.73 -32.29 -22.84
CA SER A 201 -43.78 -31.41 -21.66
C SER A 201 -43.33 -29.96 -21.96
N LYS A 202 -44.32 -29.09 -22.24
CA LYS A 202 -44.48 -27.69 -21.79
C LYS A 202 -43.24 -26.95 -21.22
N LYS A 203 -42.50 -26.21 -22.06
CA LYS A 203 -41.68 -25.02 -21.71
C LYS A 203 -41.34 -24.20 -22.98
N VAL A 204 -42.30 -23.47 -23.57
CA VAL A 204 -42.03 -22.46 -24.63
C VAL A 204 -43.09 -21.36 -24.54
N ALA A 205 -43.02 -20.53 -23.49
CA ALA A 205 -43.93 -19.38 -23.36
C ALA A 205 -43.30 -18.22 -22.55
N VAL A 206 -41.97 -18.19 -22.41
CA VAL A 206 -41.27 -17.12 -21.67
C VAL A 206 -40.17 -16.47 -22.52
N GLU A 207 -39.50 -17.22 -23.40
CA GLU A 207 -38.47 -16.66 -24.29
C GLU A 207 -39.03 -15.78 -25.42
N ASP A 208 -40.24 -16.07 -25.92
CA ASP A 208 -40.86 -15.35 -27.04
C ASP A 208 -41.34 -13.93 -26.64
N ASP A 209 -41.56 -13.69 -25.34
CA ASP A 209 -42.00 -12.39 -24.81
C ASP A 209 -40.82 -11.41 -24.65
N GLU A 210 -39.64 -11.93 -24.28
CA GLU A 210 -38.41 -11.12 -24.09
C GLU A 210 -37.84 -10.65 -25.44
N GLU A 211 -37.91 -11.49 -26.48
CA GLU A 211 -37.37 -11.16 -27.81
C GLU A 211 -38.23 -10.10 -28.53
N ALA A 212 -39.55 -10.12 -28.31
CA ALA A 212 -40.48 -9.13 -28.84
C ALA A 212 -40.32 -7.74 -28.19
N GLU A 213 -40.01 -7.67 -26.89
CA GLU A 213 -39.73 -6.40 -26.21
C GLU A 213 -38.42 -5.77 -26.70
N LEU A 214 -37.39 -6.59 -26.96
CA LEU A 214 -36.08 -6.12 -27.40
C LEU A 214 -36.12 -5.50 -28.80
N LEU A 215 -36.89 -6.10 -29.72
CA LEU A 215 -37.14 -5.57 -31.06
C LEU A 215 -37.88 -4.23 -31.05
N LYS A 216 -38.84 -4.07 -30.14
CA LYS A 216 -39.60 -2.81 -30.00
C LYS A 216 -38.71 -1.67 -29.54
N LEU A 217 -37.80 -1.94 -28.60
CA LEU A 217 -36.88 -0.94 -28.05
C LEU A 217 -35.82 -0.49 -29.07
N GLN A 218 -35.36 -1.41 -29.93
CA GLN A 218 -34.45 -1.05 -31.04
C GLN A 218 -35.13 -0.19 -32.11
N ALA A 219 -36.40 -0.45 -32.42
CA ALA A 219 -37.14 0.36 -33.39
C ALA A 219 -37.39 1.79 -32.88
N GLU A 220 -37.54 1.98 -31.57
CA GLU A 220 -37.75 3.30 -30.95
C GLU A 220 -36.48 4.17 -30.93
N MET A 221 -35.29 3.57 -30.89
CA MET A 221 -34.01 4.30 -30.97
C MET A 221 -33.58 4.63 -32.40
N ALA A 222 -34.24 4.08 -33.42
CA ALA A 222 -33.90 4.25 -34.83
C ALA A 222 -34.78 5.28 -35.57
N MET A 223 -35.68 5.99 -34.86
CA MET A 223 -36.36 7.20 -35.33
C MET A 223 -35.83 8.44 -34.60
#